data_AF-A0A2M8BQV7-F1
#
_entry.id   AF-A0A2M8BQV7-F1
#
_cell.length_a   1.000
_cell.length_b   1.000
_cell.length_c   1.000
_cell.angle_alpha   90.00
_cell.angle_beta   90.00
_cell.angle_gamma   90.00
#
_symmetry.space_group_name_H-M   'P 1'
#
loop_
_entity.id
_entity.type
_entity.pdbx_description
1 polymer ?
#
loop_
_entity_poly.entity_id
_entity_poly.type
_entity_poly.pdbx_seq_one_letter_code
_entity_poly.pdbx_strand_id
1 'polypeptide(L)'
;MSMKKFAPSRSNMRTPKQQRGVGTLVISLILLISMTLIAFFANKSLLFEQKTSANQMRSTTAFEAAEAGLEWATSMLNDVRYIDTNCTTVGTNTQSFRSKYLPYSAAAGFAPVSTAFPGCSMSDASGSPMLSCACPASGTSLASSNNPSFTVEFKPVNSTTLPGTTPDKESVLVTAYGCTSAVAPCVPHLLAPTEADAFQSVSVILKLRPALRSVPASAVTTGGSLQLTSAASSISNTDG
;
A
#
# COMPACT_ATOMS: atom_id res chain seq x y z
N MET A 1 -85.48 85.74 8.38
CA MET A 1 -84.31 85.25 9.15
C MET A 1 -84.60 83.80 9.50
N SER A 2 -84.02 82.83 8.78
CA SER A 2 -84.32 81.40 8.94
C SER A 2 -83.01 80.61 9.02
N MET A 3 -82.73 80.06 10.20
CA MET A 3 -81.51 79.30 10.53
C MET A 3 -81.62 77.87 10.01
N LYS A 4 -80.70 77.46 9.13
CA LYS A 4 -80.48 76.05 8.77
C LYS A 4 -79.65 75.37 9.84
N LYS A 5 -80.21 74.33 10.48
CA LYS A 5 -79.50 73.39 11.38
C LYS A 5 -78.58 72.49 10.56
N PHE A 6 -77.30 72.45 10.92
CA PHE A 6 -76.32 71.46 10.46
C PHE A 6 -76.46 70.16 11.26
N ALA A 7 -76.49 69.01 10.57
CA ALA A 7 -76.47 67.67 11.17
C ALA A 7 -75.03 67.15 11.32
N PRO A 8 -74.71 66.31 12.33
CA PRO A 8 -73.36 65.80 12.53
C PRO A 8 -73.07 64.56 11.65
N SER A 9 -71.85 64.53 11.10
CA SER A 9 -71.30 63.40 10.35
C SER A 9 -70.87 62.28 11.31
N ARG A 10 -71.41 61.06 11.12
CA ARG A 10 -71.00 59.85 11.86
C ARG A 10 -69.69 59.30 11.28
N SER A 11 -68.63 59.30 12.08
CA SER A 11 -67.38 58.61 11.78
C SER A 11 -67.55 57.09 11.93
N ASN A 12 -67.23 56.35 10.86
CA ASN A 12 -67.34 54.91 10.79
C ASN A 12 -66.02 54.29 11.27
N MET A 13 -65.95 53.75 12.49
CA MET A 13 -64.81 52.94 12.94
C MET A 13 -64.85 51.59 12.22
N ARG A 14 -63.88 51.35 11.32
CA ARG A 14 -63.61 50.01 10.78
C ARG A 14 -62.80 49.22 11.79
N THR A 15 -63.34 48.10 12.27
CA THR A 15 -62.60 47.09 13.02
C THR A 15 -61.67 46.29 12.09
N PRO A 16 -60.45 45.94 12.55
CA PRO A 16 -59.53 45.16 11.72
C PRO A 16 -60.03 43.72 11.61
N LYS A 17 -60.27 43.26 10.37
CA LYS A 17 -60.52 41.84 10.09
C LYS A 17 -59.25 41.04 10.41
N GLN A 18 -59.36 40.05 11.29
CA GLN A 18 -58.29 39.09 11.55
C GLN A 18 -57.86 38.44 10.23
N GLN A 19 -56.61 38.70 9.84
CA GLN A 19 -56.00 38.24 8.60
C GLN A 19 -55.80 36.72 8.64
N ARG A 20 -56.70 35.98 7.97
CA ARG A 20 -56.59 34.52 7.76
C ARG A 20 -55.34 34.08 6.96
N GLY A 21 -54.54 35.02 6.45
CA GLY A 21 -53.30 34.74 5.71
C GLY A 21 -52.09 34.38 6.58
N VAL A 22 -52.11 34.71 7.89
CA VAL A 22 -50.97 34.39 8.78
C VAL A 22 -50.88 32.89 9.09
N GLY A 23 -52.03 32.21 9.21
CA GLY A 23 -52.08 30.78 9.52
C GLY A 23 -51.48 29.90 8.42
N THR A 24 -51.72 30.23 7.14
CA THR A 24 -51.15 29.49 6.01
C THR A 24 -49.64 29.70 5.89
N LEU A 25 -49.13 30.88 6.27
CA LEU A 25 -47.71 31.18 6.25
C LEU A 25 -46.96 30.33 7.29
N VAL A 26 -47.49 30.23 8.51
CA VAL A 26 -46.90 29.39 9.57
C VAL A 26 -46.84 27.92 9.14
N ILE A 27 -47.92 27.39 8.57
CA ILE A 27 -47.97 26.00 8.09
C ILE A 27 -46.98 25.78 6.94
N SER A 28 -46.92 26.69 5.97
CA SER A 28 -45.96 26.60 4.86
C SER A 28 -44.52 26.64 5.32
N LEU A 29 -44.22 27.41 6.37
CA LEU A 29 -42.89 27.56 6.93
C LEU A 29 -42.47 26.28 7.68
N ILE A 30 -43.39 25.66 8.43
CA ILE A 30 -43.18 24.35 9.05
C ILE A 30 -42.93 23.28 7.98
N LEU A 31 -43.74 23.25 6.91
CA LEU A 31 -43.57 22.30 5.82
C LEU A 31 -42.22 22.50 5.11
N LEU A 32 -41.85 23.75 4.80
CA LEU A 32 -40.53 24.08 4.22
C LEU A 32 -39.37 23.64 5.12
N ILE A 33 -39.47 23.90 6.44
CA ILE A 33 -38.47 23.47 7.42
C ILE A 33 -38.38 21.94 7.47
N SER A 34 -39.52 21.24 7.46
CA SER A 34 -39.54 19.78 7.50
C SER A 34 -38.89 19.17 6.25
N MET A 35 -39.16 19.72 5.06
CA MET A 35 -38.61 19.22 3.80
C MET A 35 -37.10 19.52 3.68
N THR A 36 -36.64 20.67 4.18
CA THR A 36 -35.20 20.99 4.24
C THR A 36 -34.45 20.11 5.23
N LEU A 37 -35.05 19.77 6.38
CA LEU A 37 -34.47 18.81 7.33
C LEU A 37 -34.33 17.41 6.73
N ILE A 38 -35.36 16.92 6.03
CA ILE A 38 -35.33 15.61 5.35
C ILE A 38 -34.24 15.60 4.27
N ALA A 39 -34.16 16.65 3.45
CA ALA A 39 -33.12 16.78 2.42
C ALA A 39 -31.71 16.81 3.04
N PHE A 40 -31.51 17.54 4.14
CA PHE A 40 -30.23 17.58 4.86
C PHE A 40 -29.84 16.22 5.46
N PHE A 41 -30.82 15.47 5.98
CA PHE A 41 -30.58 14.14 6.54
C PHE A 41 -30.22 13.12 5.45
N ALA A 42 -30.87 13.18 4.28
CA ALA A 42 -30.50 12.38 3.11
C ALA A 42 -29.10 12.71 2.59
N ASN A 43 -28.73 14.00 2.58
CA ASN A 43 -27.39 14.45 2.19
C ASN A 43 -26.30 13.91 3.12
N LYS A 44 -26.56 13.76 4.42
CA LYS A 44 -25.61 13.13 5.34
C LYS A 44 -25.31 11.68 4.98
N SER A 45 -26.33 10.90 4.65
CA SER A 45 -26.16 9.49 4.26
C SER A 45 -25.30 9.35 2.99
N LEU A 46 -25.54 10.20 1.98
CA LEU A 46 -24.75 10.22 0.74
C LEU A 46 -23.27 10.59 0.99
N LEU A 47 -23.01 11.52 1.92
CA LEU A 47 -21.63 11.88 2.30
C LEU A 47 -20.91 10.74 3.04
N PHE A 48 -21.60 9.93 3.83
CA PHE A 48 -21.02 8.76 4.47
C PHE A 48 -20.69 7.65 3.48
N GLU A 49 -21.55 7.43 2.48
CA GLU A 49 -21.32 6.45 1.41
C GLU A 49 -20.10 6.84 0.55
N GLN A 50 -19.98 8.12 0.17
CA GLN A 50 -18.82 8.60 -0.60
C GLN A 50 -17.50 8.48 0.18
N LYS A 51 -17.48 8.86 1.47
CA LYS A 51 -16.28 8.72 2.30
C LYS A 51 -15.90 7.25 2.51
N THR A 52 -16.88 6.39 2.72
CA THR A 52 -16.65 4.95 2.88
C THR A 52 -16.10 4.34 1.59
N SER A 53 -16.66 4.70 0.44
CA SER A 53 -16.18 4.26 -0.87
C SER A 53 -14.74 4.71 -1.15
N ALA A 54 -14.40 5.97 -0.85
CA ALA A 54 -13.05 6.48 -1.04
C ALA A 54 -12.03 5.79 -0.11
N ASN A 55 -12.40 5.53 1.15
CA ASN A 55 -11.54 4.81 2.08
C ASN A 55 -11.34 3.34 1.67
N GLN A 56 -12.40 2.66 1.21
CA GLN A 56 -12.29 1.31 0.68
C GLN A 56 -11.42 1.25 -0.57
N MET A 57 -11.56 2.21 -1.48
CA MET A 57 -10.73 2.30 -2.67
C MET A 57 -9.24 2.44 -2.30
N ARG A 58 -8.90 3.36 -1.39
CA ARG A 58 -7.52 3.55 -0.92
C ARG A 58 -6.98 2.31 -0.22
N SER A 59 -7.77 1.67 0.64
CA SER A 59 -7.35 0.42 1.29
C SER A 59 -7.11 -0.69 0.29
N THR A 60 -7.93 -0.79 -0.76
CA THR A 60 -7.79 -1.80 -1.83
C THR A 60 -6.51 -1.54 -2.62
N THR A 61 -6.25 -0.30 -3.03
CA THR A 61 -5.02 0.03 -3.76
C THR A 61 -3.76 -0.20 -2.92
N ALA A 62 -3.78 0.07 -1.61
CA ALA A 62 -2.66 -0.27 -0.72
C ALA A 62 -2.44 -1.79 -0.64
N PHE A 63 -3.53 -2.55 -0.58
CA PHE A 63 -3.47 -4.02 -0.57
C PHE A 63 -2.91 -4.58 -1.88
N GLU A 64 -3.41 -4.11 -3.02
CA GLU A 64 -2.90 -4.47 -4.36
C GLU A 64 -1.41 -4.15 -4.51
N ALA A 65 -0.97 -2.99 -4.00
CA ALA A 65 0.45 -2.63 -4.00
C ALA A 65 1.28 -3.59 -3.14
N ALA A 66 0.77 -4.02 -1.99
CA ALA A 66 1.44 -5.00 -1.13
C ALA A 66 1.51 -6.39 -1.81
N GLU A 67 0.44 -6.84 -2.46
CA GLU A 67 0.45 -8.10 -3.23
C GLU A 67 1.45 -8.04 -4.40
N ALA A 68 1.46 -6.93 -5.15
CA ALA A 68 2.44 -6.70 -6.21
C ALA A 68 3.89 -6.73 -5.67
N GLY A 69 4.12 -6.19 -4.48
CA GLY A 69 5.42 -6.24 -3.81
C GLY A 69 5.85 -7.65 -3.42
N LEU A 70 4.90 -8.49 -3.00
CA LEU A 70 5.16 -9.90 -2.68
C LEU A 70 5.49 -10.70 -3.95
N GLU A 71 4.72 -10.53 -5.02
CA GLU A 71 4.98 -11.15 -6.32
C GLU A 71 6.34 -10.69 -6.89
N TRP A 72 6.63 -9.40 -6.82
CA TRP A 72 7.91 -8.85 -7.24
C TRP A 72 9.08 -9.44 -6.43
N ALA A 73 9.00 -9.47 -5.11
CA ALA A 73 10.06 -10.04 -4.28
C ALA A 73 10.26 -11.52 -4.52
N THR A 74 9.19 -12.30 -4.66
CA THR A 74 9.31 -13.73 -5.00
C THR A 74 9.99 -13.92 -6.35
N SER A 75 9.66 -13.11 -7.36
CA SER A 75 10.36 -13.12 -8.66
C SER A 75 11.85 -12.80 -8.51
N MET A 76 12.19 -11.72 -7.81
CA MET A 76 13.57 -11.29 -7.59
C MET A 76 14.39 -12.31 -6.79
N LEU A 77 13.77 -13.00 -5.83
CA LEU A 77 14.41 -14.06 -5.05
C LEU A 77 14.74 -15.30 -5.89
N ASN A 78 13.99 -15.53 -6.98
CA ASN A 78 14.22 -16.62 -7.91
C ASN A 78 15.21 -16.24 -9.04
N ASP A 79 15.49 -14.95 -9.24
CA ASP A 79 16.49 -14.50 -10.22
C ASP A 79 17.92 -14.69 -9.68
N VAL A 80 18.76 -15.32 -10.50
CA VAL A 80 20.17 -15.59 -10.19
C VAL A 80 21.10 -14.46 -10.61
N ARG A 81 20.61 -13.49 -11.38
CA ARG A 81 21.42 -12.39 -11.93
C ARG A 81 21.82 -11.40 -10.85
N TYR A 82 22.99 -10.78 -11.04
CA TYR A 82 23.48 -9.75 -10.14
C TYR A 82 22.75 -8.44 -10.35
N ILE A 83 22.41 -7.78 -9.24
CA ILE A 83 21.60 -6.55 -9.25
C ILE A 83 22.37 -5.35 -8.71
N ASP A 84 22.00 -4.15 -9.16
CA ASP A 84 22.49 -2.88 -8.63
C ASP A 84 21.57 -2.28 -7.55
N THR A 85 21.77 -0.99 -7.24
CA THR A 85 20.95 -0.23 -6.30
C THR A 85 19.56 0.12 -6.83
N ASN A 86 19.29 -0.07 -8.12
CA ASN A 86 17.99 0.16 -8.76
C ASN A 86 17.26 -1.15 -9.05
N CYS A 87 17.73 -2.27 -8.47
CA CYS A 87 17.23 -3.61 -8.73
C CYS A 87 17.33 -4.03 -10.21
N THR A 88 18.23 -3.42 -10.98
CA THR A 88 18.47 -3.76 -12.38
C THR A 88 19.66 -4.70 -12.52
N THR A 89 19.64 -5.57 -13.53
CA THR A 89 20.73 -6.53 -13.73
C THR A 89 21.92 -5.85 -14.39
N VAL A 90 23.08 -5.81 -13.73
CA VAL A 90 24.28 -5.13 -14.25
C VAL A 90 25.49 -6.05 -14.08
N GLY A 91 26.32 -6.16 -15.12
CA GLY A 91 27.41 -7.14 -15.18
C GLY A 91 28.58 -6.90 -14.21
N THR A 92 28.64 -5.76 -13.52
CA THR A 92 29.73 -5.39 -12.60
C THR A 92 29.44 -5.68 -11.13
N ASN A 93 28.19 -6.02 -10.78
CA ASN A 93 27.83 -6.38 -9.40
C ASN A 93 28.23 -7.82 -9.09
N THR A 94 28.44 -8.13 -7.80
CA THR A 94 28.90 -9.44 -7.34
C THR A 94 27.84 -10.25 -6.58
N GLN A 95 26.65 -9.68 -6.38
CA GLN A 95 25.61 -10.28 -5.55
C GLN A 95 24.25 -10.27 -6.26
N SER A 96 23.52 -11.38 -6.15
CA SER A 96 22.13 -11.47 -6.59
C SER A 96 21.22 -10.86 -5.53
N PHE A 97 19.96 -10.60 -5.89
CA PHE A 97 18.97 -10.08 -4.93
C PHE A 97 18.85 -11.01 -3.71
N ARG A 98 18.81 -12.33 -3.95
CA ARG A 98 18.77 -13.33 -2.88
C ARG A 98 20.00 -13.29 -2.00
N SER A 99 21.23 -13.27 -2.53
CA SER A 99 22.43 -13.27 -1.67
C SER A 99 22.60 -11.96 -0.89
N LYS A 100 22.15 -10.84 -1.46
CA LYS A 100 22.21 -9.52 -0.85
C LYS A 100 21.28 -9.37 0.35
N TYR A 101 20.04 -9.85 0.25
CA TYR A 101 19.02 -9.67 1.30
C TYR A 101 18.82 -10.91 2.19
N LEU A 102 19.14 -12.11 1.68
CA LEU A 102 18.99 -13.40 2.37
C LEU A 102 20.31 -14.19 2.34
N PRO A 103 21.38 -13.70 2.99
CA PRO A 103 22.60 -14.48 3.12
C PRO A 103 22.29 -15.79 3.84
N TYR A 104 22.92 -16.87 3.37
CA TYR A 104 22.69 -18.23 3.85
C TYR A 104 24.01 -18.87 4.28
N SER A 105 23.99 -19.58 5.40
CA SER A 105 25.07 -20.48 5.81
C SER A 105 24.51 -21.84 6.16
N ALA A 106 25.24 -22.92 5.85
CA ALA A 106 24.76 -24.28 6.16
C ALA A 106 24.61 -24.53 7.68
N ALA A 107 25.41 -23.84 8.49
CA ALA A 107 25.39 -23.96 9.95
C ALA A 107 24.19 -23.22 10.58
N ALA A 108 23.92 -21.97 10.16
CA ALA A 108 22.92 -21.11 10.80
C ALA A 108 21.62 -20.92 10.00
N GLY A 109 21.57 -21.35 8.73
CA GLY A 109 20.44 -21.10 7.82
C GLY A 109 20.44 -19.70 7.22
N PHE A 110 19.26 -19.22 6.84
CA PHE A 110 19.08 -17.85 6.37
C PHE A 110 19.26 -16.83 7.50
N ALA A 111 20.00 -15.76 7.23
CA ALA A 111 20.17 -14.60 8.10
C ALA A 111 19.68 -13.32 7.40
N PRO A 112 18.35 -13.12 7.27
CA PRO A 112 17.80 -11.99 6.55
C PRO A 112 18.33 -10.63 7.02
N VAL A 113 18.63 -9.75 6.07
CA VAL A 113 19.08 -8.38 6.36
C VAL A 113 17.87 -7.57 6.87
N SER A 114 17.90 -7.19 8.14
CA SER A 114 16.81 -6.44 8.79
C SER A 114 16.90 -4.93 8.62
N THR A 115 17.99 -4.42 8.06
CA THR A 115 18.27 -2.98 7.97
C THR A 115 18.03 -2.42 6.58
N ALA A 116 17.68 -3.23 5.58
CA ALA A 116 17.54 -2.79 4.20
C ALA A 116 16.19 -3.25 3.64
N PHE A 117 15.41 -2.31 3.11
CA PHE A 117 14.06 -2.58 2.61
C PHE A 117 13.99 -2.20 1.12
N PRO A 118 14.16 -3.18 0.22
CA PRO A 118 13.98 -2.96 -1.20
C PRO A 118 12.50 -2.70 -1.52
N GLY A 119 12.23 -1.96 -2.58
CA GLY A 119 10.86 -1.62 -2.94
C GLY A 119 10.77 -0.90 -4.27
N CYS A 120 9.55 -0.67 -4.72
CA CYS A 120 9.29 0.03 -5.96
C CYS A 120 8.10 0.98 -5.83
N SER A 121 8.10 2.02 -6.65
CA SER A 121 6.95 2.90 -6.85
C SER A 121 6.46 2.81 -8.28
N MET A 122 5.15 2.93 -8.46
CA MET A 122 4.59 3.12 -9.78
C MET A 122 5.01 4.49 -10.29
N SER A 123 5.51 4.56 -11.51
CA SER A 123 5.85 5.80 -12.20
C SER A 123 5.15 5.82 -13.55
N ASP A 124 4.68 6.98 -13.97
CA ASP A 124 3.98 7.22 -15.24
C ASP A 124 4.74 8.24 -16.11
N ALA A 125 6.01 8.51 -15.76
CA ALA A 125 6.84 9.56 -16.38
C ALA A 125 7.02 9.43 -17.90
N SER A 126 6.74 8.27 -18.49
CA SER A 126 6.86 7.98 -19.92
C SER A 126 5.51 7.77 -20.63
N GLY A 127 4.38 8.05 -20.00
CA GLY A 127 3.05 7.80 -20.56
C GLY A 127 2.64 6.32 -20.60
N SER A 128 3.44 5.45 -19.98
CA SER A 128 3.15 4.04 -19.70
C SER A 128 3.50 3.74 -18.24
N PRO A 129 2.73 2.90 -17.54
CA PRO A 129 3.06 2.53 -16.17
C PRO A 129 4.39 1.78 -16.14
N MET A 130 5.41 2.38 -15.54
CA MET A 130 6.73 1.81 -15.35
C MET A 130 7.03 1.68 -13.86
N LEU A 131 7.56 0.52 -13.48
CA LEU A 131 7.93 0.25 -12.09
C LEU A 131 9.33 0.83 -11.83
N SER A 132 9.43 1.80 -10.92
CA SER A 132 10.71 2.40 -10.51
C SER A 132 11.15 1.77 -9.19
N CYS A 133 12.19 0.94 -9.23
CA CYS A 133 12.63 0.13 -8.10
C CYS A 133 13.93 0.63 -7.46
N ALA A 134 14.09 0.32 -6.18
CA ALA A 134 15.27 0.66 -5.41
C ALA A 134 15.65 -0.51 -4.49
N CYS A 135 16.91 -0.92 -4.58
CA CYS A 135 17.55 -2.00 -3.83
C CYS A 135 18.72 -1.43 -3.01
N PRO A 136 18.46 -0.71 -1.91
CA PRO A 136 19.50 -0.11 -1.09
C PRO A 136 20.33 -1.17 -0.36
N ALA A 137 21.53 -0.77 0.10
CA ALA A 137 22.33 -1.56 1.03
C ALA A 137 21.82 -1.45 2.49
N SER A 138 21.15 -0.35 2.83
CA SER A 138 20.54 -0.09 4.13
C SER A 138 19.46 0.98 4.03
N GLY A 139 18.53 0.99 4.98
CA GLY A 139 17.35 1.84 5.01
C GLY A 139 16.43 1.59 3.81
N THR A 140 15.88 2.69 3.30
CA THR A 140 15.02 2.72 2.11
C THR A 140 15.51 3.82 1.19
N SER A 141 15.64 3.53 -0.10
CA SER A 141 16.06 4.51 -1.11
C SER A 141 15.00 4.71 -2.19
N LEU A 142 13.72 4.68 -1.79
CA LEU A 142 12.61 4.95 -2.68
C LEU A 142 12.25 6.45 -2.58
N ALA A 143 12.17 7.13 -3.71
CA ALA A 143 11.77 8.53 -3.76
C ALA A 143 10.31 8.68 -3.29
N SER A 144 10.01 9.76 -2.56
CA SER A 144 8.64 10.12 -2.24
C SER A 144 7.86 10.40 -3.53
N SER A 145 6.64 9.87 -3.61
CA SER A 145 5.78 9.98 -4.78
C SER A 145 4.32 9.87 -4.35
N ASN A 146 3.44 10.55 -5.08
CA ASN A 146 1.99 10.42 -4.91
C ASN A 146 1.44 9.12 -5.52
N ASN A 147 2.30 8.31 -6.12
CA ASN A 147 1.92 7.04 -6.72
C ASN A 147 1.97 5.90 -5.70
N PRO A 148 1.20 4.83 -5.93
CA PRO A 148 1.26 3.65 -5.09
C PRO A 148 2.67 3.05 -5.14
N SER A 149 3.13 2.62 -3.98
CA SER A 149 4.47 2.05 -3.78
C SER A 149 4.41 0.89 -2.82
N PHE A 150 5.43 0.05 -2.90
CA PHE A 150 5.64 -1.02 -1.95
C PHE A 150 7.09 -1.11 -1.50
N THR A 151 7.30 -1.64 -0.29
CA THR A 151 8.59 -2.15 0.17
C THR A 151 8.46 -3.55 0.73
N VAL A 152 9.58 -4.24 0.80
CA VAL A 152 9.63 -5.63 1.25
C VAL A 152 10.63 -5.77 2.38
N GLU A 153 10.22 -6.51 3.40
CA GLU A 153 11.03 -6.89 4.54
C GLU A 153 11.16 -8.41 4.61
N PHE A 154 12.34 -8.85 5.02
CA PHE A 154 12.63 -10.25 5.28
C PHE A 154 12.94 -10.46 6.76
N LYS A 155 12.28 -11.45 7.36
CA LYS A 155 12.49 -11.85 8.77
C LYS A 155 12.72 -13.35 8.87
N PRO A 156 13.53 -13.82 9.84
CA PRO A 156 13.64 -15.25 10.13
C PRO A 156 12.29 -15.78 10.62
N VAL A 157 11.99 -17.06 10.38
CA VAL A 157 10.81 -17.72 10.96
C VAL A 157 11.22 -18.33 12.29
N ASN A 158 10.85 -17.66 13.39
CA ASN A 158 11.08 -18.14 14.75
C ASN A 158 10.00 -17.63 15.70
N SER A 159 9.99 -18.10 16.95
CA SER A 159 8.97 -17.72 17.93
C SER A 159 8.99 -16.23 18.32
N THR A 160 10.07 -15.50 18.02
CA THR A 160 10.18 -14.06 18.29
C THR A 160 9.50 -13.23 17.20
N THR A 161 9.58 -13.68 15.94
CA THR A 161 8.98 -13.00 14.79
C THR A 161 7.56 -13.47 14.51
N LEU A 162 7.27 -14.76 14.72
CA LEU A 162 5.94 -15.37 14.64
C LEU A 162 5.65 -16.19 15.92
N PRO A 163 4.81 -15.67 16.84
CA PRO A 163 4.40 -16.40 18.04
C PRO A 163 3.78 -17.75 17.70
N GLY A 164 4.15 -18.80 18.44
CA GLY A 164 3.61 -20.15 18.26
C GLY A 164 4.19 -20.92 17.06
N THR A 165 5.22 -20.40 16.38
CA THR A 165 5.91 -21.12 15.30
C THR A 165 7.20 -21.79 15.77
N THR A 166 7.45 -22.98 15.26
CA THR A 166 8.75 -23.67 15.43
C THR A 166 9.78 -23.00 14.53
N PRO A 167 11.00 -22.72 15.03
CA PRO A 167 12.04 -22.12 14.22
C PRO A 167 12.39 -23.02 13.04
N ASP A 168 12.39 -22.46 11.83
CA ASP A 168 12.76 -23.15 10.60
C ASP A 168 13.84 -22.34 9.86
N LYS A 169 15.07 -22.86 9.91
CA LYS A 169 16.26 -22.21 9.36
C LYS A 169 16.29 -22.11 7.83
N GLU A 170 15.40 -22.85 7.15
CA GLU A 170 15.25 -22.88 5.68
C GLU A 170 14.06 -22.04 5.20
N SER A 171 13.37 -21.38 6.14
CA SER A 171 12.18 -20.58 5.87
C SER A 171 12.44 -19.10 6.20
N VAL A 172 11.86 -18.24 5.38
CA VAL A 172 11.91 -16.79 5.56
C VAL A 172 10.50 -16.24 5.52
N LEU A 173 10.17 -15.39 6.49
CA LEU A 173 8.99 -14.56 6.45
C LEU A 173 9.27 -13.39 5.50
N VAL A 174 8.48 -13.29 4.44
CA VAL A 174 8.48 -12.14 3.54
C VAL A 174 7.25 -11.31 3.86
N THR A 175 7.44 -10.04 4.19
CA THR A 175 6.34 -9.09 4.37
C THR A 175 6.50 -7.96 3.36
N ALA A 176 5.47 -7.77 2.54
CA ALA A 176 5.36 -6.63 1.65
C ALA A 176 4.43 -5.59 2.26
N TYR A 177 4.81 -4.33 2.17
CA TYR A 177 4.09 -3.17 2.67
C TYR A 177 3.69 -2.31 1.49
N GLY A 178 2.40 -2.04 1.34
CA GLY A 178 1.85 -1.23 0.25
C GLY A 178 1.25 0.07 0.75
N CYS A 179 1.48 1.16 0.02
CA CYS A 179 0.99 2.51 0.31
C CYS A 179 0.41 3.14 -0.95
N THR A 180 -0.67 3.93 -0.85
CA THR A 180 -1.34 4.55 -2.02
C THR A 180 -0.80 5.90 -2.47
N SER A 181 -0.09 6.60 -1.59
CA SER A 181 0.43 7.96 -1.78
C SER A 181 1.38 8.20 -0.61
N ALA A 182 2.53 8.81 -0.86
CA ALA A 182 3.55 8.91 0.17
C ALA A 182 4.40 10.17 -0.02
N VAL A 183 4.12 11.21 0.79
CA VAL A 183 5.10 12.30 1.02
C VAL A 183 6.34 11.76 1.76
N ALA A 184 6.21 10.59 2.42
CA ALA A 184 7.27 9.85 3.09
C ALA A 184 7.39 8.41 2.53
N PRO A 185 8.58 7.77 2.54
CA PRO A 185 8.76 6.42 1.99
C PRO A 185 7.89 5.37 2.72
N CYS A 186 7.33 4.43 1.94
CA CYS A 186 6.51 3.33 2.46
C CYS A 186 7.38 2.30 3.18
N VAL A 187 7.57 2.39 4.49
CA VAL A 187 8.57 1.57 5.23
C VAL A 187 7.98 0.82 6.43
N PRO A 188 8.51 -0.38 6.78
CA PRO A 188 7.95 -1.28 7.80
C PRO A 188 7.93 -0.78 9.25
N HIS A 189 8.61 0.33 9.56
CA HIS A 189 8.87 0.77 10.95
C HIS A 189 8.44 2.22 11.22
N LEU A 190 7.86 2.91 10.24
CA LEU A 190 7.12 4.13 10.49
C LEU A 190 5.70 3.71 10.84
N LEU A 191 5.32 3.88 12.12
CA LEU A 191 3.95 3.71 12.63
C LEU A 191 3.01 4.52 11.74
N ALA A 192 2.39 3.87 10.74
CA ALA A 192 1.61 4.50 9.67
C ALA A 192 2.33 5.77 9.15
N PRO A 193 3.18 5.72 8.10
CA PRO A 193 3.87 6.90 7.61
C PRO A 193 2.85 8.04 7.61
N THR A 194 3.07 9.07 8.45
CA THR A 194 2.02 9.99 8.95
C THR A 194 1.34 10.81 7.84
N GLU A 195 1.75 10.52 6.62
CA GLU A 195 1.54 11.21 5.36
C GLU A 195 0.98 10.26 4.27
N ALA A 196 0.80 8.96 4.55
CA ALA A 196 0.22 8.03 3.59
C ALA A 196 -1.29 7.91 3.76
N ASP A 197 -2.03 8.07 2.65
CA ASP A 197 -3.49 8.02 2.63
C ASP A 197 -4.06 6.65 3.03
N ALA A 198 -3.31 5.57 2.77
CA ALA A 198 -3.60 4.21 3.21
C ALA A 198 -2.31 3.36 3.25
N PHE A 199 -2.30 2.39 4.17
CA PHE A 199 -1.18 1.46 4.39
C PHE A 199 -1.73 0.04 4.64
N GLN A 200 -1.16 -0.95 3.96
CA GLN A 200 -1.50 -2.36 4.12
C GLN A 200 -0.23 -3.22 4.09
N SER A 201 -0.29 -4.40 4.71
CA SER A 201 0.83 -5.35 4.70
C SER A 201 0.35 -6.77 4.43
N VAL A 202 1.08 -7.49 3.59
CA VAL A 202 0.83 -8.90 3.26
C VAL A 202 2.08 -9.71 3.59
N SER A 203 1.92 -10.81 4.31
CA SER A 203 3.03 -11.67 4.73
C SER A 203 2.86 -13.10 4.25
N VAL A 204 3.95 -13.72 3.81
CA VAL A 204 4.01 -15.14 3.45
C VAL A 204 5.29 -15.76 3.99
N ILE A 205 5.22 -17.05 4.34
CA ILE A 205 6.40 -17.85 4.67
C ILE A 205 6.85 -18.57 3.41
N LEU A 206 8.08 -18.31 2.98
CA LEU A 206 8.69 -18.98 1.84
C LEU A 206 9.75 -19.98 2.32
N LYS A 207 9.68 -21.20 1.78
CA LYS A 207 10.80 -22.15 1.84
C LYS A 207 11.64 -22.03 0.56
N LEU A 208 12.83 -21.50 0.72
CA LEU A 208 13.74 -21.26 -0.38
C LEU A 208 14.55 -22.54 -0.65
N ARG A 209 13.99 -23.46 -1.42
CA ARG A 209 14.71 -24.67 -1.82
C ARG A 209 16.00 -24.27 -2.57
N PRO A 210 17.15 -24.91 -2.28
CA PRO A 210 18.35 -24.67 -3.07
C PRO A 210 18.11 -25.10 -4.52
N ALA A 211 18.69 -24.37 -5.47
CA ALA A 211 18.61 -24.70 -6.89
C ALA A 211 19.23 -26.08 -7.23
N LEU A 212 20.03 -26.64 -6.31
CA LEU A 212 20.51 -28.02 -6.36
C LEU A 212 19.94 -28.83 -5.19
N ARG A 213 19.27 -29.95 -5.50
CA ARG A 213 18.72 -30.90 -4.50
C ARG A 213 19.81 -31.62 -3.68
N SER A 214 21.04 -31.66 -4.17
CA SER A 214 22.20 -32.11 -3.41
C SER A 214 23.40 -31.24 -3.79
N VAL A 215 24.10 -30.73 -2.78
CA VAL A 215 25.49 -30.31 -2.97
C VAL A 215 26.25 -31.54 -3.50
N PRO A 216 27.05 -31.44 -4.57
CA PRO A 216 27.79 -32.60 -5.08
C PRO A 216 28.60 -33.21 -3.93
N ALA A 217 28.56 -34.55 -3.82
CA ALA A 217 29.18 -35.30 -2.71
C ALA A 217 30.71 -35.13 -2.63
N SER A 218 31.32 -34.49 -3.63
CA SER A 218 32.72 -34.10 -3.64
C SER A 218 32.86 -32.68 -4.20
N ALA A 219 33.62 -31.84 -3.51
CA ALA A 219 34.07 -30.57 -4.06
C ALA A 219 35.13 -30.86 -5.13
N VAL A 220 35.00 -30.27 -6.32
CA VAL A 220 36.05 -30.30 -7.34
C VAL A 220 37.14 -29.32 -6.90
N THR A 221 38.23 -29.84 -6.34
CA THR A 221 39.45 -29.07 -6.06
C THR A 221 40.38 -29.14 -7.27
N THR A 222 40.59 -28.02 -7.94
CA THR A 222 41.58 -27.89 -9.01
C THR A 222 42.82 -27.16 -8.49
N GLY A 223 44.01 -27.60 -8.87
CA GLY A 223 45.27 -26.88 -8.59
C GLY A 223 45.46 -25.60 -9.43
N GLY A 224 44.40 -25.12 -10.09
CA GLY A 224 44.40 -24.02 -11.05
C GLY A 224 42.96 -23.61 -11.43
N SER A 225 42.78 -22.79 -12.47
CA SER A 225 41.46 -22.34 -12.92
C SER A 225 40.73 -23.40 -13.75
N LEU A 226 39.46 -23.63 -13.45
CA LEU A 226 38.54 -24.46 -14.23
C LEU A 226 37.55 -23.55 -14.96
N GLN A 227 37.54 -23.57 -16.30
CA GLN A 227 36.52 -22.91 -17.09
C GLN A 227 35.52 -23.92 -17.65
N LEU A 228 34.25 -23.79 -17.25
CA LEU A 228 33.13 -24.50 -17.84
C LEU A 228 32.54 -23.58 -18.92
N THR A 229 32.68 -23.96 -20.19
CA THR A 229 32.37 -23.10 -21.35
C THR A 229 30.91 -23.19 -21.79
N SER A 230 30.11 -24.06 -21.16
CA SER A 230 28.67 -24.17 -21.42
C SER A 230 27.90 -24.77 -20.24
N ALA A 231 26.59 -24.51 -20.17
CA ALA A 231 25.68 -25.12 -19.19
C ALA A 231 25.52 -26.65 -19.35
N ALA A 232 26.01 -27.23 -20.45
CA ALA A 232 26.01 -28.67 -20.72
C ALA A 232 27.34 -29.37 -20.37
N SER A 233 28.28 -28.65 -19.75
CA SER A 233 29.58 -29.23 -19.36
C SER A 233 29.36 -30.25 -18.25
N SER A 234 29.72 -31.52 -18.50
CA SER A 234 29.65 -32.60 -17.50
C SER A 234 31.05 -33.10 -17.14
N ILE A 235 31.25 -33.42 -15.86
CA ILE A 235 32.48 -34.01 -15.34
C ILE A 235 32.13 -35.45 -14.96
N SER A 236 32.66 -36.41 -15.70
CA SER A 236 32.52 -37.84 -15.40
C SER A 236 33.88 -38.42 -15.06
N ASN A 237 33.96 -39.19 -13.97
CA ASN A 237 35.12 -40.02 -13.72
C ASN A 237 35.15 -41.14 -14.78
N THR A 238 36.25 -41.27 -15.51
CA THR A 238 36.42 -42.27 -16.58
C THR A 238 37.20 -43.51 -16.11
N ASP A 239 37.54 -43.61 -14.83
CA ASP A 239 38.11 -44.82 -14.27
C ASP A 239 37.02 -45.85 -13.99
N GLY A 240 36.88 -46.77 -14.95
CA GLY A 240 36.23 -48.07 -14.87
C GLY A 240 37.09 -49.10 -15.60
#